data_AF-A0A2G6HEK2-F1
#
_entry.id   AF-A0A2G6HEK2-F1
#
_cell.length_a   1.000
_cell.length_b   1.000
_cell.length_c   1.000
_cell.angle_alpha   90.00
_cell.angle_beta   90.00
_cell.angle_gamma   90.00
#
_symmetry.space_group_name_H-M   'P 1'
#
loop_
_entity.id
_entity.type
_entity.pdbx_description
1 polymer ?
#
loop_
_entity_poly.entity_id
_entity_poly.type
_entity_poly.pdbx_seq_one_letter_code
_entity_poly.pdbx_strand_id
1 'polypeptide(L)'
;MAGFFGMNIEEVRSLSRQLQEKSQQINQIAQQLTSQLSGTDWKGPDAERFRSEWDSTHRAALQRVCDALQNASQNASRNADQQEQASGN
;
A
#
# COMPACT_ATOMS: atom_id res chain seq x y z
N MET A 1 0.70 -11.54 -38.70
CA MET A 1 0.30 -10.21 -38.18
C MET A 1 0.23 -10.33 -36.66
N ALA A 2 1.35 -10.11 -35.97
CA ALA A 2 1.38 -10.13 -34.51
C ALA A 2 0.65 -8.87 -34.02
N GLY A 3 -0.52 -9.04 -33.41
CA GLY A 3 -1.25 -7.93 -32.81
C GLY A 3 -0.40 -7.31 -31.71
N PHE A 4 0.01 -6.06 -31.90
CA PHE A 4 0.66 -5.27 -30.87
C PHE A 4 -0.36 -5.02 -29.75
N PHE A 5 -0.36 -5.88 -28.73
CA PHE A 5 -1.11 -5.66 -27.49
C PHE A 5 -0.40 -4.54 -26.71
N GLY A 6 -0.62 -3.29 -27.09
CA GLY A 6 -0.15 -2.13 -26.34
C GLY A 6 -0.93 -2.00 -25.02
N MET A 7 -0.21 -1.87 -23.91
CA MET A 7 -0.80 -1.53 -22.61
C MET A 7 -1.50 -0.16 -22.70
N ASN A 8 -2.73 -0.04 -22.17
CA ASN A 8 -3.39 1.26 -22.05
C ASN A 8 -2.69 2.09 -20.95
N ILE A 9 -1.89 3.07 -21.37
CA ILE A 9 -1.04 3.90 -20.50
C ILE A 9 -1.88 4.61 -19.43
N GLU A 10 -3.04 5.16 -19.79
CA GLU A 10 -3.89 5.91 -18.86
C GLU A 10 -4.52 5.02 -17.80
N GLU A 11 -4.95 3.81 -18.17
CA GLU A 11 -5.47 2.83 -17.21
C GLU A 11 -4.39 2.41 -16.20
N VAL A 12 -3.16 2.19 -16.65
CA VAL A 12 -2.06 1.80 -15.77
C VAL A 12 -1.59 2.96 -14.88
N ARG A 13 -1.58 4.19 -15.40
CA ARG A 13 -1.36 5.39 -14.57
C ARG A 13 -2.46 5.54 -13.51
N SER A 14 -3.72 5.27 -13.87
CA SER A 14 -4.84 5.27 -12.92
C SER A 14 -4.66 4.21 -11.83
N LEU A 15 -4.28 2.98 -12.20
CA LEU A 15 -3.99 1.92 -11.26
C LEU A 15 -2.84 2.29 -10.31
N SER A 16 -1.76 2.86 -10.84
CA SER A 16 -0.62 3.31 -10.03
C SER A 16 -1.04 4.30 -8.94
N ARG A 17 -1.88 5.30 -9.29
CA ARG A 17 -2.43 6.27 -8.33
C ARG A 17 -3.31 5.61 -7.28
N GLN A 18 -4.19 4.67 -7.67
CA GLN A 18 -5.05 3.95 -6.73
C GLN A 18 -4.23 3.12 -5.74
N LEU A 19 -3.20 2.40 -6.20
CA LEU A 19 -2.30 1.64 -5.33
C LEU A 19 -1.61 2.54 -4.30
N GLN A 20 -1.14 3.72 -4.73
CA GLN A 20 -0.53 4.71 -3.83
C GLN A 20 -1.54 5.23 -2.79
N GLU A 21 -2.74 5.61 -3.22
CA GLU A 21 -3.81 6.08 -2.34
C GLU A 21 -4.19 5.03 -1.29
N LYS A 22 -4.35 3.75 -1.70
CA LYS A 22 -4.69 2.67 -0.78
C LYS A 22 -3.57 2.36 0.21
N SER A 23 -2.31 2.46 -0.22
CA SER A 23 -1.16 2.36 0.70
C SER A 23 -1.22 3.43 1.80
N GLN A 24 -1.52 4.67 1.42
CA GLN A 24 -1.64 5.79 2.38
C GLN A 24 -2.82 5.59 3.34
N GLN A 25 -3.97 5.14 2.83
CA GLN A 25 -5.16 4.83 3.66
C GLN A 25 -4.86 3.75 4.70
N ILE A 26 -4.19 2.66 4.30
CA ILE A 26 -3.80 1.58 5.24
C ILE A 26 -2.86 2.11 6.33
N ASN A 27 -1.87 2.93 5.96
CA ASN A 27 -0.96 3.53 6.93
C ASN A 27 -1.70 4.44 7.92
N GLN A 28 -2.64 5.26 7.44
CA GLN A 28 -3.49 6.10 8.30
C GLN A 28 -4.35 5.28 9.26
N ILE A 29 -4.97 4.19 8.78
CA ILE A 29 -5.74 3.26 9.62
C ILE A 29 -4.85 2.65 10.70
N ALA A 30 -3.65 2.17 10.35
CA ALA A 30 -2.72 1.60 11.30
C ALA A 30 -2.33 2.59 12.41
N GLN A 31 -2.08 3.85 12.06
CA GLN A 31 -1.78 4.92 13.01
C GLN A 31 -2.97 5.24 13.91
N GLN A 32 -4.17 5.35 13.34
CA GLN A 32 -5.40 5.62 14.08
C GLN A 32 -5.71 4.52 15.10
N LEU A 33 -5.62 3.26 14.68
CA LEU A 33 -5.85 2.11 15.58
C LEU A 33 -4.79 2.05 16.69
N THR A 34 -3.53 2.35 16.38
CA THR A 34 -2.47 2.42 17.40
C THR A 34 -2.75 3.52 18.42
N SER A 35 -3.16 4.71 17.95
CA SER A 35 -3.54 5.81 18.85
C SER A 35 -4.75 5.45 19.73
N GLN A 36 -5.79 4.87 19.15
CA GLN A 36 -6.98 4.43 19.90
C GLN A 36 -6.61 3.38 20.94
N LEU A 37 -5.79 2.38 20.58
CA LEU A 37 -5.32 1.35 21.52
C LEU A 37 -4.54 1.95 22.69
N SER A 38 -3.67 2.93 22.41
CA SER A 38 -2.90 3.63 23.45
C SER A 38 -3.77 4.48 24.39
N GLY A 39 -4.91 4.98 23.89
CA GLY A 39 -5.86 5.78 24.67
C GLY A 39 -6.88 4.97 25.48
N THR A 40 -6.86 3.64 25.38
CA THR A 40 -7.77 2.78 26.17
C THR A 40 -7.37 2.74 27.64
N ASP A 41 -8.37 2.71 28.53
CA ASP A 41 -8.16 2.44 29.97
C ASP A 41 -8.07 0.92 30.28
N TRP A 42 -7.77 0.11 29.27
CA TRP A 42 -7.60 -1.33 29.43
C TRP A 42 -6.22 -1.64 30.01
N LYS A 43 -6.19 -2.10 31.27
CA LYS A 43 -4.97 -2.43 32.02
C LYS A 43 -4.88 -3.92 32.34
N GLY A 44 -3.68 -4.36 32.72
CA GLY A 44 -3.39 -5.72 33.14
C GLY A 44 -2.64 -6.55 32.08
N PRO A 45 -2.26 -7.79 32.43
CA PRO A 45 -1.36 -8.62 31.61
C PRO A 45 -1.88 -8.88 30.19
N ASP A 46 -3.19 -9.09 30.03
CA ASP A 46 -3.78 -9.31 28.70
C ASP A 46 -3.71 -8.07 27.81
N ALA A 47 -3.86 -6.89 28.41
CA ALA A 47 -3.76 -5.63 27.70
C ALA A 47 -2.32 -5.35 27.24
N GLU A 48 -1.33 -5.73 28.05
CA GLU A 48 0.09 -5.65 27.70
C GLU A 48 0.43 -6.63 26.57
N ARG A 49 -0.05 -7.88 26.68
CA ARG A 49 0.11 -8.91 25.65
C ARG A 49 -0.48 -8.46 24.32
N PHE A 50 -1.71 -7.94 24.34
CA PHE A 50 -2.36 -7.47 23.11
C PHE A 50 -1.62 -6.30 22.48
N ARG A 51 -1.15 -5.32 23.27
CA ARG A 51 -0.34 -4.21 22.74
C ARG A 51 0.97 -4.70 22.11
N SER A 52 1.64 -5.65 22.75
CA SER A 52 2.83 -6.28 22.18
C SER A 52 2.53 -6.98 20.86
N GLU A 53 1.45 -7.76 20.78
CA GLU A 53 1.03 -8.47 19.56
C GLU A 53 0.61 -7.49 18.45
N TRP A 54 -0.09 -6.42 18.82
CA TRP A 54 -0.45 -5.34 17.90
C TRP A 54 0.78 -4.74 17.23
N ASP A 55 1.80 -4.37 18.01
CA ASP A 55 3.00 -3.73 17.48
C ASP A 55 3.87 -4.70 16.67
N SER A 56 4.07 -5.93 17.15
CA SER A 56 4.97 -6.89 16.52
C SER A 56 4.37 -7.58 15.29
N THR A 57 3.06 -7.81 15.29
CA THR A 57 2.40 -8.69 14.32
C THR A 57 1.48 -7.89 13.42
N HIS A 58 0.47 -7.23 13.98
CA HIS A 58 -0.58 -6.59 13.19
C HIS A 58 -0.09 -5.33 12.48
N ARG A 59 0.54 -4.40 13.21
CA ARG A 59 1.12 -3.18 12.65
C ARG A 59 2.22 -3.51 11.63
N ALA A 60 3.07 -4.49 11.93
CA ALA A 60 4.10 -4.96 10.99
C ALA A 60 3.50 -5.54 9.70
N ALA A 61 2.41 -6.32 9.79
CA ALA A 61 1.71 -6.85 8.61
C ALA A 61 1.09 -5.72 7.77
N LEU A 62 0.44 -4.74 8.39
CA LEU A 62 -0.12 -3.57 7.70
C LEU A 62 0.98 -2.78 6.98
N GLN A 63 2.14 -2.57 7.62
CA GLN A 63 3.28 -1.92 6.99
C GLN A 63 3.77 -2.68 5.75
N ARG A 64 3.89 -4.01 5.82
CA ARG A 64 4.28 -4.83 4.66
C ARG A 64 3.29 -4.69 3.50
N VAL A 65 1.99 -4.57 3.78
CA VAL A 65 0.98 -4.29 2.74
C VAL A 65 1.17 -2.89 2.15
N CYS A 66 1.39 -1.87 2.98
CA CYS A 66 1.71 -0.52 2.50
C CYS A 66 2.91 -0.51 1.54
N ASP A 67 3.99 -1.20 1.92
CA ASP A 67 5.22 -1.29 1.14
C ASP A 67 4.98 -2.04 -0.18
N ALA A 68 4.25 -3.15 -0.15
CA ALA A 68 3.88 -3.91 -1.34
C ALA A 68 3.07 -3.07 -2.34
N LEU A 69 2.09 -2.31 -1.85
CA LEU A 69 1.28 -1.42 -2.68
C LEU A 69 2.10 -0.26 -3.27
N GLN A 70 3.04 0.32 -2.51
CA GLN A 70 3.94 1.36 -3.01
C GLN A 70 4.86 0.82 -4.10
N ASN A 71 5.44 -0.37 -3.90
CA ASN A 71 6.28 -1.02 -4.90
C ASN A 71 5.49 -1.33 -6.18
N ALA A 72 4.27 -1.85 -6.05
CA ALA A 72 3.39 -2.11 -7.19
C ALA A 72 3.03 -0.80 -7.94
N SER A 73 2.72 0.27 -7.21
CA SER A 73 2.45 1.61 -7.76
C SER A 73 3.62 2.14 -8.58
N GLN A 74 4.84 2.06 -8.04
CA GLN A 74 6.07 2.49 -8.71
C GLN A 74 6.33 1.67 -9.97
N ASN A 75 6.15 0.35 -9.90
CA ASN A 75 6.34 -0.54 -11.05
C ASN A 75 5.32 -0.23 -12.16
N ALA A 76 4.04 -0.03 -11.82
CA ALA A 76 3.01 0.35 -12.77
C ALA A 76 3.35 1.69 -13.46
N SER A 77 3.81 2.70 -12.70
CA SER A 77 4.24 3.98 -13.27
C SER A 77 5.41 3.81 -14.23
N ARG A 78 6.46 3.07 -13.83
CA ARG A 78 7.64 2.83 -14.68
C ARG A 78 7.27 2.12 -15.98
N ASN A 79 6.38 1.13 -15.92
CA ASN A 79 5.91 0.43 -17.11
C ASN A 79 5.16 1.40 -18.04
N ALA A 80 4.30 2.27 -17.50
CA ALA A 80 3.57 3.26 -18.27
C ALA A 80 4.52 4.24 -19.00
N ASP A 81 5.55 4.72 -18.28
CA ASP A 81 6.55 5.63 -18.85
C ASP A 81 7.39 4.95 -19.95
N GLN A 82 7.75 3.69 -19.77
CA GLN A 82 8.45 2.90 -20.80
C GLN A 82 7.58 2.69 -22.05
N GLN A 83 6.28 2.41 -21.88
CA GLN A 83 5.36 2.23 -23.00
C GLN A 83 5.14 3.53 -23.78
N GLU A 84 5.03 4.67 -23.07
CA GLU A 84 4.91 6.00 -23.67
C GLU A 84 6.14 6.32 -24.52
N GLN A 85 7.34 6.04 -24.03
CA GLN A 85 8.59 6.22 -24.77
C GLN A 85 8.72 5.29 -25.98
N ALA A 86 8.30 4.03 -25.85
CA ALA A 86 8.40 3.04 -26.94
C ALA A 86 7.37 3.26 -28.05
N SER A 87 6.18 3.76 -27.71
CA SER A 87 5.06 3.94 -28.65
C SER A 87 4.93 5.37 -29.18
N GLY A 88 5.63 6.33 -28.56
CA GLY A 88 5.64 7.74 -28.96
C GLY A 88 6.61 8.09 -30.08
N ASN A 89 7.24 7.09 -30.72
CA ASN A 89 8.03 7.23 -31.95
C ASN A 89 7.25 6.74 -33.18
#